data_AF-A0A966TA23-F1
#
_entry.id   AF-A0A966TA23-F1
#
_cell.length_a   1.000
_cell.length_b   1.000
_cell.length_c   1.000
_cell.angle_alpha   90.00
_cell.angle_beta   90.00
_cell.angle_gamma   90.00
#
_symmetry.space_group_name_H-M   'P 1'
#
loop_
_entity.id
_entity.type
_entity.pdbx_description
1 polymer ?
#
loop_
_entity_poly.entity_id
_entity_poly.type
_entity_poly.pdbx_seq_one_letter_code
_entity_poly.pdbx_strand_id
1 'polypeptide(L)'
;MLFDLANTALAVLVIGLLISLAFLLPENHGHLEQSSATTLKVLKILSGVWFVVTIGYLLSSLAEIFGSGIGEILKVNILQSFITQVTLGKLLTYQVIVAFLVFIFSNLLKKNGGALVLLVLALSGIIAPLFQSHSSSLGGHSLAIGSLVIHVIGLSFWIGSVIALKVMPSQIQSFAFSRVSVIALWSSLAVVLSGVANAWTRLRFSPDWFTGYGALISLKIALTLIVFIIASRVRKNVSVNTLLSFEIGVMTVILGIGAILNRFTPVESGEIEFDRIRELIGISMPSEPTLSRVFFEYEANGLALGVLIFATAPSRVITHPISALAIFDGSLFALYFTPLFSNLMSGHFGHLIMNFHFVAAGLLFFHVIVGIDPNPRKVHHLVRVVILLAAMSIHAFFSVALMSANELIDGGLYQLLDRPWATDLLRDQKAGAAIGWAMGEIPIVIALVATFIQWVRSDAREAKRADRRSSTDLAEYNAYLEQLSRKNNSSQDK
;
A
#
# COMPACT_ATOMS: atom_id res chain seq x y z
N MET A 1 -21.72 4.97 18.47
CA MET A 1 -20.47 5.42 19.17
C MET A 1 -19.59 4.28 19.73
N LEU A 2 -20.04 3.47 20.70
CA LEU A 2 -19.16 2.50 21.40
C LEU A 2 -18.52 1.49 20.44
N PHE A 3 -19.33 0.89 19.56
CA PHE A 3 -18.87 -0.14 18.63
C PHE A 3 -17.88 0.40 17.58
N ASP A 4 -18.04 1.63 17.12
CA ASP A 4 -17.12 2.26 16.17
C ASP A 4 -15.70 2.43 16.76
N LEU A 5 -15.62 3.05 17.95
CA LEU A 5 -14.35 3.26 18.64
C LEU A 5 -13.69 1.92 19.00
N ALA A 6 -14.49 0.96 19.51
CA ALA A 6 -14.01 -0.37 19.85
C ALA A 6 -13.52 -1.14 18.61
N ASN A 7 -14.24 -1.04 17.48
CA ASN A 7 -13.87 -1.68 16.22
C ASN A 7 -12.50 -1.20 15.74
N THR A 8 -12.30 0.11 15.71
CA THR A 8 -11.04 0.72 15.29
C THR A 8 -9.89 0.36 16.24
N ALA A 9 -10.11 0.46 17.56
CA ALA A 9 -9.10 0.14 18.56
C ALA A 9 -8.67 -1.34 18.49
N LEU A 10 -9.62 -2.26 18.40
CA LEU A 10 -9.34 -3.69 18.31
C LEU A 10 -8.64 -4.05 16.99
N ALA A 11 -9.05 -3.46 15.87
CA ALA A 11 -8.38 -3.67 14.58
C ALA A 11 -6.90 -3.24 14.64
N VAL A 12 -6.61 -2.07 15.21
CA VAL A 12 -5.23 -1.56 15.42
C VAL A 12 -4.41 -2.52 16.28
N LEU A 13 -4.98 -3.05 17.36
CA LEU A 13 -4.31 -4.03 18.22
C LEU A 13 -4.04 -5.35 17.50
N VAL A 14 -5.02 -5.88 16.77
CA VAL A 14 -4.89 -7.11 15.97
C VAL A 14 -3.78 -6.94 14.92
N ILE A 15 -3.77 -5.81 14.20
CA ILE A 15 -2.72 -5.47 13.23
C ILE A 15 -1.35 -5.41 13.90
N GLY A 16 -1.24 -4.76 15.06
CA GLY A 16 0.00 -4.69 15.84
C GLY A 16 0.57 -6.06 16.23
N LEU A 17 -0.31 -6.95 16.70
CA LEU A 17 0.07 -8.33 17.04
C LEU A 17 0.51 -9.11 15.79
N LEU A 18 -0.17 -8.94 14.67
CA LEU A 18 0.20 -9.56 13.40
C LEU A 18 1.55 -9.06 12.89
N ILE A 19 1.84 -7.75 12.99
CA ILE A 19 3.17 -7.17 12.68
C ILE A 19 4.23 -7.84 13.55
N SER A 20 3.96 -8.01 14.84
CA SER A 20 4.95 -8.63 15.72
C SER A 20 5.26 -10.08 15.36
N LEU A 21 4.24 -10.87 15.03
CA LEU A 21 4.39 -12.26 14.61
C LEU A 21 5.01 -12.40 13.22
N ALA A 22 4.79 -11.42 12.33
CA ALA A 22 5.35 -11.43 10.99
C ALA A 22 6.83 -11.01 10.95
N PHE A 23 7.23 -10.03 11.76
CA PHE A 23 8.53 -9.34 11.56
C PHE A 23 9.42 -9.17 12.81
N LEU A 24 8.86 -9.26 14.02
CA LEU A 24 9.57 -8.82 15.24
C LEU A 24 9.95 -9.98 16.16
N LEU A 25 9.12 -11.02 16.22
CA LEU A 25 9.36 -12.18 17.07
C LEU A 25 10.33 -13.17 16.41
N PRO A 26 11.13 -13.91 17.19
CA PRO A 26 12.03 -14.95 16.68
C PRO A 26 11.26 -16.03 15.91
N GLU A 27 11.87 -16.47 14.82
CA GLU A 27 11.35 -17.53 13.94
C GLU A 27 12.49 -18.47 13.56
N ASN A 28 12.13 -19.73 13.30
CA ASN A 28 13.03 -20.74 12.79
C ASN A 28 12.46 -21.34 11.49
N HIS A 29 13.11 -21.07 10.34
CA HIS A 29 12.67 -21.50 9.01
C HIS A 29 11.20 -21.15 8.69
N GLY A 30 10.77 -19.98 9.14
CA GLY A 30 9.42 -19.44 9.03
C GLY A 30 8.45 -19.91 10.09
N HIS A 31 8.82 -20.84 10.99
CA HIS A 31 7.97 -21.29 12.09
C HIS A 31 8.09 -20.40 13.32
N LEU A 32 6.95 -20.12 13.95
CA LEU A 32 6.89 -19.32 15.17
C LEU A 32 7.40 -20.13 16.37
N GLU A 33 8.30 -19.54 17.16
CA GLU A 33 8.85 -20.17 18.36
C GLU A 33 7.93 -20.05 19.60
N GLN A 34 8.27 -20.77 20.67
CA GLN A 34 7.53 -20.74 21.94
C GLN A 34 7.42 -19.33 22.56
N SER A 35 8.40 -18.47 22.29
CA SER A 35 8.39 -17.05 22.66
C SER A 35 7.18 -16.28 22.11
N SER A 36 6.58 -16.76 21.01
CA SER A 36 5.40 -16.16 20.38
C SER A 36 4.07 -16.59 21.02
N ALA A 37 4.09 -17.54 21.96
CA ALA A 37 2.86 -18.15 22.50
C ALA A 37 1.92 -17.14 23.17
N THR A 38 2.48 -16.19 23.95
CA THR A 38 1.69 -15.13 24.60
C THR A 38 1.01 -14.24 23.54
N THR A 39 1.78 -13.77 22.56
CA THR A 39 1.28 -12.93 21.46
C THR A 39 0.20 -13.63 20.65
N LEU A 40 0.39 -14.92 20.32
CA LEU A 40 -0.61 -15.75 19.65
C LEU A 40 -1.89 -15.90 20.46
N LYS A 41 -1.78 -16.12 21.78
CA LYS A 41 -2.95 -16.23 22.67
C LYS A 41 -3.75 -14.94 22.68
N VAL A 42 -3.07 -13.80 22.80
CA VAL A 42 -3.72 -12.47 22.79
C VAL A 42 -4.34 -12.19 21.42
N LEU A 43 -3.66 -12.53 20.32
CA LEU A 43 -4.19 -12.36 18.96
C LEU A 43 -5.51 -13.12 18.77
N LYS A 44 -5.59 -14.39 19.21
CA LYS A 44 -6.80 -15.21 19.09
C LYS A 44 -7.98 -14.60 19.83
N ILE A 45 -7.74 -14.08 21.04
CA ILE A 45 -8.76 -13.42 21.84
C ILE A 45 -9.21 -12.12 21.17
N LEU A 46 -8.26 -11.23 20.87
CA LEU A 46 -8.59 -9.91 20.32
C LEU A 46 -9.21 -9.98 18.93
N SER A 47 -8.80 -10.92 18.07
CA SER A 47 -9.44 -11.12 16.77
C SER A 47 -10.88 -11.63 16.89
N GLY A 48 -11.17 -12.50 17.86
CA GLY A 48 -12.54 -12.94 18.16
C GLY A 48 -13.41 -11.81 18.69
N VAL A 49 -12.89 -10.99 19.62
CA VAL A 49 -13.59 -9.80 20.11
C VAL A 49 -13.79 -8.78 18.99
N TRP A 50 -12.77 -8.57 18.15
CA TRP A 50 -12.86 -7.69 17.00
C TRP A 50 -13.99 -8.10 16.07
N PHE A 51 -14.07 -9.38 15.68
CA PHE A 51 -15.16 -9.91 14.85
C PHE A 51 -16.55 -9.60 15.43
N VAL A 52 -16.78 -9.85 16.71
CA VAL A 52 -18.06 -9.55 17.37
C VAL A 52 -18.35 -8.05 17.38
N VAL A 53 -17.34 -7.23 17.68
CA VAL A 53 -17.47 -5.77 17.70
C VAL A 53 -17.72 -5.21 16.31
N THR A 54 -17.13 -5.77 15.24
CA THR A 54 -17.41 -5.37 13.86
C THR A 54 -18.85 -5.66 13.45
N ILE A 55 -19.44 -6.78 13.89
CA ILE A 55 -20.89 -7.04 13.70
C ILE A 55 -21.70 -5.97 14.41
N GLY A 56 -21.36 -5.66 15.67
CA GLY A 56 -22.01 -4.59 16.42
C GLY A 56 -21.87 -3.22 15.74
N TYR A 57 -20.71 -2.94 15.12
CA TYR A 57 -20.48 -1.72 14.37
C TYR A 57 -21.37 -1.62 13.14
N LEU A 58 -21.48 -2.70 12.35
CA LEU A 58 -22.40 -2.79 11.21
C LEU A 58 -23.85 -2.51 11.63
N LEU A 59 -24.33 -3.19 12.66
CA LEU A 59 -25.70 -3.02 13.17
C LEU A 59 -25.93 -1.62 13.76
N SER A 60 -24.95 -1.08 14.49
CA SER A 60 -25.07 0.27 15.05
C SER A 60 -25.10 1.35 13.97
N SER A 61 -24.32 1.17 12.89
CA SER A 61 -24.32 2.09 11.75
C SER A 61 -25.68 2.06 11.04
N LEU A 62 -26.26 0.87 10.87
CA LEU A 62 -27.59 0.71 10.31
C LEU A 62 -28.68 1.36 11.18
N ALA A 63 -28.60 1.18 12.51
CA ALA A 63 -29.52 1.83 13.45
C ALA A 63 -29.43 3.36 13.40
N GLU A 64 -28.21 3.91 13.34
CA GLU A 64 -27.97 5.36 13.25
C GLU A 64 -28.53 5.94 11.94
N ILE A 65 -28.39 5.24 10.81
CA ILE A 65 -28.92 5.68 9.50
C ILE A 65 -30.45 5.69 9.47
N PHE A 66 -31.11 4.67 10.04
CA PHE A 66 -32.57 4.55 10.01
C PHE A 66 -33.27 5.25 11.19
N GLY A 67 -32.52 5.72 12.20
CA GLY A 67 -33.10 6.31 13.42
C GLY A 67 -34.00 5.36 14.20
N SER A 68 -33.81 4.04 14.06
CA SER A 68 -34.67 2.99 14.63
C SER A 68 -33.93 2.06 15.59
N GLY A 69 -34.68 1.32 16.41
CA GLY A 69 -34.12 0.37 17.38
C GLY A 69 -33.57 -0.91 16.75
N ILE A 70 -32.72 -1.64 17.48
CA ILE A 70 -32.06 -2.88 17.02
C ILE A 70 -33.06 -3.93 16.51
N GLY A 71 -34.22 -4.06 17.16
CA GLY A 71 -35.24 -5.05 16.75
C GLY A 71 -35.84 -4.77 15.37
N GLU A 72 -35.91 -3.51 14.96
CA GLU A 72 -36.47 -3.13 13.66
C GLU A 72 -35.46 -3.35 12.53
N ILE A 73 -34.21 -2.97 12.73
CA ILE A 73 -33.16 -3.14 11.72
C ILE A 73 -32.79 -4.61 11.47
N LEU A 74 -33.10 -5.52 12.40
CA LEU A 74 -32.89 -6.96 12.24
C LEU A 74 -33.94 -7.63 11.34
N LYS A 75 -34.97 -6.91 10.90
CA LYS A 75 -35.89 -7.42 9.87
C LYS A 75 -35.08 -7.76 8.61
N VAL A 76 -35.31 -8.97 8.08
CA VAL A 76 -34.51 -9.56 6.99
C VAL A 76 -34.42 -8.63 5.78
N ASN A 77 -35.53 -8.00 5.39
CA ASN A 77 -35.59 -7.09 4.25
C ASN A 77 -34.70 -5.84 4.42
N ILE A 78 -34.66 -5.26 5.62
CA ILE A 78 -33.86 -4.06 5.90
C ILE A 78 -32.38 -4.43 5.89
N LEU A 79 -32.02 -5.48 6.64
CA LEU A 79 -30.64 -5.92 6.73
C LEU A 79 -30.10 -6.38 5.36
N GLN A 80 -30.89 -7.17 4.61
CA GLN A 80 -30.50 -7.63 3.27
C GLN A 80 -30.34 -6.45 2.31
N SER A 81 -31.26 -5.49 2.31
CA SER A 81 -31.13 -4.29 1.48
C SER A 81 -29.86 -3.52 1.81
N PHE A 82 -29.56 -3.30 3.10
CA PHE A 82 -28.36 -2.59 3.52
C PHE A 82 -27.07 -3.29 3.05
N ILE A 83 -26.93 -4.60 3.30
CA ILE A 83 -25.68 -5.31 2.98
C ILE A 83 -25.49 -5.57 1.47
N THR A 84 -26.57 -5.57 0.68
CA THR A 84 -26.51 -5.89 -0.76
C THR A 84 -26.66 -4.70 -1.69
N GLN A 85 -27.30 -3.61 -1.27
CA GLN A 85 -27.58 -2.45 -2.11
C GLN A 85 -26.80 -1.22 -1.67
N VAL A 86 -26.62 -1.00 -0.37
CA VAL A 86 -25.93 0.18 0.16
C VAL A 86 -24.42 -0.04 0.17
N THR A 87 -23.65 0.86 -0.45
CA THR A 87 -22.18 0.76 -0.55
C THR A 87 -21.52 0.65 0.82
N LEU A 88 -21.94 1.49 1.79
CA LEU A 88 -21.45 1.40 3.16
C LEU A 88 -21.72 0.02 3.77
N GLY A 89 -22.93 -0.51 3.59
CA GLY A 89 -23.31 -1.84 4.10
C GLY A 89 -22.48 -2.97 3.47
N LYS A 90 -22.17 -2.90 2.18
CA LYS A 90 -21.26 -3.83 1.49
C LYS A 90 -19.85 -3.79 2.09
N LEU A 91 -19.30 -2.60 2.30
CA LEU A 91 -17.94 -2.41 2.84
C LEU A 91 -17.84 -2.85 4.31
N LEU A 92 -18.85 -2.56 5.12
CA LEU A 92 -18.93 -3.05 6.51
C LEU A 92 -19.09 -4.58 6.55
N THR A 93 -19.87 -5.15 5.65
CA THR A 93 -20.02 -6.61 5.52
C THR A 93 -18.68 -7.25 5.11
N TYR A 94 -17.95 -6.65 4.18
CA TYR A 94 -16.59 -7.07 3.84
C TYR A 94 -15.67 -7.05 5.07
N GLN A 95 -15.72 -6.00 5.89
CA GLN A 95 -14.94 -5.93 7.14
C GLN A 95 -15.32 -7.07 8.11
N VAL A 96 -16.61 -7.40 8.25
CA VAL A 96 -17.07 -8.54 9.07
C VAL A 96 -16.50 -9.86 8.56
N ILE A 97 -16.55 -10.10 7.25
CA ILE A 97 -15.99 -11.31 6.62
C ILE A 97 -14.48 -11.39 6.87
N VAL A 98 -13.76 -10.28 6.68
CA VAL A 98 -12.33 -10.20 6.95
C VAL A 98 -12.02 -10.50 8.41
N ALA A 99 -12.73 -9.87 9.36
CA ALA A 99 -12.51 -10.08 10.78
C ALA A 99 -12.77 -11.55 11.18
N PHE A 100 -13.79 -12.18 10.59
CA PHE A 100 -14.08 -13.60 10.76
C PHE A 100 -12.92 -14.48 10.24
N LEU A 101 -12.43 -14.23 9.02
CA LEU A 101 -11.32 -14.97 8.44
C LEU A 101 -10.04 -14.81 9.28
N VAL A 102 -9.73 -13.59 9.72
CA VAL A 102 -8.59 -13.33 10.61
C VAL A 102 -8.72 -14.11 11.92
N PHE A 103 -9.92 -14.12 12.53
CA PHE A 103 -10.18 -14.91 13.73
C PHE A 103 -9.95 -16.41 13.48
N ILE A 104 -10.57 -17.00 12.46
CA ILE A 104 -10.45 -18.43 12.14
C ILE A 104 -8.99 -18.81 11.87
N PHE A 105 -8.31 -18.09 10.99
CA PHE A 105 -6.94 -18.42 10.59
C PHE A 105 -5.90 -18.06 11.64
N SER A 106 -6.17 -17.13 12.57
CA SER A 106 -5.31 -16.89 13.72
C SER A 106 -5.19 -18.14 14.61
N ASN A 107 -6.23 -18.98 14.65
CA ASN A 107 -6.22 -20.24 15.38
C ASN A 107 -5.30 -21.30 14.73
N LEU A 108 -5.08 -21.20 13.42
CA LEU A 108 -4.29 -22.13 12.61
C LEU A 108 -2.85 -21.62 12.37
N LEU A 109 -2.49 -20.47 12.94
CA LEU A 109 -1.25 -19.78 12.65
C LEU A 109 -0.04 -20.51 13.27
N LYS A 110 0.85 -21.01 12.40
CA LYS A 110 2.11 -21.68 12.78
C LYS A 110 3.37 -21.04 12.18
N LYS A 111 3.21 -20.24 11.12
CA LYS A 111 4.30 -19.65 10.35
C LYS A 111 4.19 -18.13 10.27
N ASN A 112 5.31 -17.43 10.24
CA ASN A 112 5.38 -15.98 10.04
C ASN A 112 4.73 -15.54 8.72
N GLY A 113 4.87 -16.32 7.64
CA GLY A 113 4.22 -16.06 6.36
C GLY A 113 2.70 -16.07 6.46
N GLY A 114 2.13 -16.92 7.33
CA GLY A 114 0.70 -16.88 7.63
C GLY A 114 0.30 -15.58 8.34
N ALA A 115 1.15 -15.08 9.25
CA ALA A 115 0.91 -13.84 9.97
C ALA A 115 0.92 -12.63 9.02
N LEU A 116 1.82 -12.66 8.02
CA LEU A 116 1.86 -11.67 6.94
C LEU A 116 0.58 -11.67 6.09
N VAL A 117 0.07 -12.84 5.71
CA VAL A 117 -1.19 -12.94 4.94
C VAL A 117 -2.36 -12.38 5.76
N LEU A 118 -2.44 -12.71 7.05
CA LEU A 118 -3.48 -12.18 7.93
C LEU A 118 -3.32 -10.68 8.19
N LEU A 119 -2.09 -10.17 8.23
CA LEU A 119 -1.83 -8.73 8.33
C LEU A 119 -2.41 -7.98 7.14
N VAL A 120 -2.13 -8.44 5.91
CA VAL A 120 -2.67 -7.84 4.68
C VAL A 120 -4.20 -7.92 4.68
N LEU A 121 -4.75 -9.07 5.08
CA LEU A 121 -6.19 -9.26 5.17
C LEU A 121 -6.83 -8.29 6.18
N ALA A 122 -6.29 -8.21 7.41
CA ALA A 122 -6.77 -7.31 8.45
C ALA A 122 -6.70 -5.82 8.02
N LEU A 123 -5.60 -5.42 7.37
CA LEU A 123 -5.45 -4.08 6.81
C LEU A 123 -6.53 -3.78 5.77
N SER A 124 -6.80 -4.72 4.85
CA SER A 124 -7.86 -4.54 3.85
C SER A 124 -9.23 -4.33 4.50
N GLY A 125 -9.53 -5.05 5.60
CA GLY A 125 -10.79 -4.95 6.32
C GLY A 125 -10.99 -3.60 6.99
N ILE A 126 -9.97 -3.05 7.65
CA ILE A 126 -10.09 -1.72 8.28
C ILE A 126 -10.08 -0.59 7.24
N ILE A 127 -9.42 -0.77 6.10
CA ILE A 127 -9.33 0.23 5.03
C ILE A 127 -10.64 0.36 4.25
N ALA A 128 -11.34 -0.76 3.99
CA ALA A 128 -12.49 -0.77 3.09
C ALA A 128 -13.60 0.23 3.48
N PRO A 129 -14.08 0.32 4.73
CA PRO A 129 -15.12 1.29 5.10
C PRO A 129 -14.66 2.77 5.02
N LEU A 130 -13.35 3.05 5.07
CA LEU A 130 -12.82 4.43 5.02
C LEU A 130 -13.11 5.12 3.69
N PHE A 131 -13.33 4.36 2.63
CA PHE A 131 -13.68 4.88 1.31
C PHE A 131 -15.05 5.55 1.25
N GLN A 132 -15.90 5.30 2.23
CA GLN A 132 -17.21 5.95 2.35
C GLN A 132 -17.18 7.14 3.33
N SER A 133 -16.00 7.59 3.75
CA SER A 133 -15.90 8.73 4.66
C SER A 133 -16.27 10.04 3.95
N HIS A 134 -17.29 10.75 4.46
CA HIS A 134 -17.87 11.97 3.90
C HIS A 134 -16.97 13.23 4.01
N SER A 135 -15.66 13.09 3.84
CA SER A 135 -14.70 14.10 4.32
C SER A 135 -14.32 15.20 3.33
N SER A 136 -14.94 15.31 2.16
CA SER A 136 -14.66 16.44 1.26
C SER A 136 -15.80 16.77 0.27
N SER A 137 -16.61 17.80 0.57
CA SER A 137 -17.54 18.40 -0.40
C SER A 137 -16.91 19.57 -1.18
N LEU A 138 -15.76 20.07 -0.75
CA LEU A 138 -15.08 21.25 -1.31
C LEU A 138 -13.96 20.94 -2.35
N GLY A 139 -13.84 19.68 -2.80
CA GLY A 139 -12.82 19.22 -3.76
C GLY A 139 -11.53 18.69 -3.11
N GLY A 140 -10.81 17.80 -3.82
CA GLY A 140 -9.65 17.05 -3.30
C GLY A 140 -9.99 15.71 -2.65
N HIS A 141 -11.06 15.06 -3.11
CA HIS A 141 -11.61 13.83 -2.53
C HIS A 141 -10.61 12.66 -2.54
N SER A 142 -9.83 12.54 -3.62
CA SER A 142 -8.74 11.56 -3.75
C SER A 142 -7.62 11.76 -2.71
N LEU A 143 -7.26 13.01 -2.41
CA LEU A 143 -6.27 13.35 -1.38
C LEU A 143 -6.84 13.14 0.03
N ALA A 144 -8.10 13.49 0.27
CA ALA A 144 -8.75 13.31 1.56
C ALA A 144 -8.86 11.82 1.94
N ILE A 145 -9.38 10.98 1.03
CA ILE A 145 -9.47 9.53 1.23
C ILE A 145 -8.07 8.92 1.29
N GLY A 146 -7.18 9.25 0.35
CA GLY A 146 -5.84 8.69 0.31
C GLY A 146 -5.00 9.01 1.55
N SER A 147 -5.08 10.27 2.04
CA SER A 147 -4.44 10.66 3.30
C SER A 147 -5.08 9.94 4.50
N LEU A 148 -6.40 9.78 4.54
CA LEU A 148 -7.05 9.03 5.62
C LEU A 148 -6.62 7.56 5.66
N VAL A 149 -6.51 6.90 4.50
CA VAL A 149 -6.02 5.52 4.42
C VAL A 149 -4.59 5.41 4.95
N ILE A 150 -3.69 6.31 4.53
CA ILE A 150 -2.32 6.36 5.08
C ILE A 150 -2.35 6.63 6.58
N HIS A 151 -3.22 7.53 7.04
CA HIS A 151 -3.35 7.88 8.45
C HIS A 151 -3.72 6.65 9.29
N VAL A 152 -4.71 5.87 8.85
CA VAL A 152 -5.17 4.68 9.57
C VAL A 152 -4.13 3.55 9.52
N ILE A 153 -3.46 3.33 8.39
CA ILE A 153 -2.34 2.37 8.29
C ILE A 153 -1.22 2.78 9.25
N GLY A 154 -0.81 4.05 9.20
CA GLY A 154 0.24 4.60 10.05
C GLY A 154 -0.10 4.51 11.53
N LEU A 155 -1.34 4.82 11.92
CA LEU A 155 -1.81 4.63 13.30
C LEU A 155 -1.76 3.16 13.71
N SER A 156 -2.20 2.27 12.83
CA SER A 156 -2.19 0.82 13.08
C SER A 156 -0.77 0.29 13.29
N PHE A 157 0.18 0.74 12.48
CA PHE A 157 1.57 0.32 12.57
C PHE A 157 2.26 0.94 13.77
N TRP A 158 2.00 2.21 14.06
CA TRP A 158 2.62 2.92 15.18
C TRP A 158 2.12 2.40 16.52
N ILE A 159 0.81 2.51 16.77
CA ILE A 159 0.18 2.12 18.04
C ILE A 159 0.26 0.61 18.21
N GLY A 160 -0.05 -0.14 17.15
CA GLY A 160 -0.03 -1.59 17.17
C GLY A 160 1.35 -2.15 17.51
N SER A 161 2.44 -1.61 16.91
CA SER A 161 3.79 -2.11 17.20
C SER A 161 4.27 -1.77 18.62
N VAL A 162 3.93 -0.58 19.13
CA VAL A 162 4.27 -0.15 20.50
C VAL A 162 3.55 -1.00 21.55
N ILE A 163 2.26 -1.25 21.37
CA ILE A 163 1.48 -2.10 22.28
C ILE A 163 1.91 -3.56 22.15
N ALA A 164 2.15 -4.05 20.92
CA ALA A 164 2.64 -5.42 20.73
C ALA A 164 3.98 -5.65 21.44
N LEU A 165 4.89 -4.66 21.43
CA LEU A 165 6.15 -4.74 22.18
C LEU A 165 5.91 -4.91 23.69
N LYS A 166 4.89 -4.25 24.25
CA LYS A 166 4.53 -4.39 25.66
C LYS A 166 4.01 -5.78 26.02
N VAL A 167 3.36 -6.46 25.06
CA VAL A 167 2.84 -7.83 25.22
C VAL A 167 3.95 -8.89 25.14
N MET A 168 5.08 -8.59 24.52
CA MET A 168 6.20 -9.52 24.38
C MET A 168 6.91 -9.80 25.73
N PRO A 169 7.53 -10.97 25.90
CA PRO A 169 8.42 -11.25 27.02
C PRO A 169 9.56 -10.22 27.13
N SER A 170 9.89 -9.78 28.35
CA SER A 170 10.90 -8.73 28.62
C SER A 170 12.28 -9.02 28.03
N GLN A 171 12.65 -10.30 27.92
CA GLN A 171 13.92 -10.77 27.35
C GLN A 171 14.05 -10.44 25.86
N ILE A 172 12.94 -10.39 25.12
CA ILE A 172 12.90 -10.17 23.66
C ILE A 172 12.65 -8.70 23.33
N GLN A 173 12.04 -7.96 24.26
CA GLN A 173 11.71 -6.54 24.07
C GLN A 173 12.92 -5.71 23.66
N SER A 174 14.10 -5.94 24.26
CA SER A 174 15.33 -5.20 23.95
C SER A 174 15.79 -5.41 22.51
N PHE A 175 15.67 -6.63 21.97
CA PHE A 175 16.03 -6.96 20.59
C PHE A 175 15.03 -6.40 19.58
N ALA A 176 13.73 -6.48 19.87
CA ALA A 176 12.67 -5.98 19.00
C ALA A 176 12.56 -4.44 19.04
N PHE A 177 13.00 -3.80 20.12
CA PHE A 177 12.86 -2.35 20.34
C PHE A 177 13.45 -1.51 19.20
N SER A 178 14.62 -1.87 18.67
CA SER A 178 15.25 -1.13 17.56
C SER A 178 14.38 -1.15 16.29
N ARG A 179 13.81 -2.32 15.94
CA ARG A 179 12.93 -2.47 14.77
C ARG A 179 11.59 -1.76 14.96
N VAL A 180 10.97 -1.95 16.12
CA VAL A 180 9.72 -1.24 16.50
C VAL A 180 9.94 0.26 16.48
N SER A 181 11.10 0.72 16.96
CA SER A 181 11.47 2.13 16.97
C SER A 181 11.50 2.75 15.57
N VAL A 182 12.03 2.02 14.58
CA VAL A 182 12.07 2.45 13.17
C VAL A 182 10.66 2.45 12.57
N ILE A 183 9.88 1.39 12.80
CA ILE A 183 8.49 1.31 12.32
C ILE A 183 7.67 2.46 12.91
N ALA A 184 7.77 2.70 14.21
CA ALA A 184 7.08 3.77 14.92
C ALA A 184 7.50 5.16 14.39
N LEU A 185 8.78 5.38 14.12
CA LEU A 185 9.26 6.65 13.57
C LEU A 185 8.61 6.97 12.22
N TRP A 186 8.72 6.06 11.24
CA TRP A 186 8.15 6.25 9.91
C TRP A 186 6.62 6.30 9.93
N SER A 187 5.99 5.47 10.75
CA SER A 187 4.54 5.45 10.89
C SER A 187 4.03 6.76 11.52
N SER A 188 4.69 7.27 12.57
CA SER A 188 4.33 8.55 13.18
C SER A 188 4.51 9.72 12.22
N LEU A 189 5.59 9.72 11.42
CA LEU A 189 5.78 10.74 10.37
C LEU A 189 4.66 10.69 9.33
N ALA A 190 4.29 9.50 8.86
CA ALA A 190 3.17 9.33 7.93
C ALA A 190 1.83 9.77 8.54
N VAL A 191 1.58 9.49 9.82
CA VAL A 191 0.39 9.96 10.55
C VAL A 191 0.36 11.49 10.63
N VAL A 192 1.50 12.14 10.89
CA VAL A 192 1.59 13.62 10.91
C VAL A 192 1.32 14.19 9.52
N LEU A 193 2.03 13.73 8.50
CA LEU A 193 1.90 14.24 7.13
C LEU A 193 0.48 14.03 6.58
N SER A 194 -0.08 12.84 6.76
CA SER A 194 -1.46 12.54 6.37
C SER A 194 -2.48 13.33 7.18
N GLY A 195 -2.24 13.54 8.48
CA GLY A 195 -3.12 14.35 9.33
C GLY A 195 -3.13 15.82 8.92
N VAL A 196 -1.96 16.38 8.57
CA VAL A 196 -1.83 17.74 8.02
C VAL A 196 -2.53 17.82 6.66
N ALA A 197 -2.33 16.86 5.77
CA ALA A 197 -3.04 16.81 4.48
C ALA A 197 -4.56 16.76 4.66
N ASN A 198 -5.07 15.95 5.59
CA ASN A 198 -6.50 15.84 5.88
C ASN A 198 -7.07 17.12 6.51
N ALA A 199 -6.32 17.76 7.41
CA ALA A 199 -6.68 19.07 7.95
C ALA A 199 -6.71 20.15 6.86
N TRP A 200 -5.74 20.14 5.95
CA TRP A 200 -5.67 21.05 4.82
C TRP A 200 -6.84 20.89 3.86
N THR A 201 -7.22 19.65 3.52
CA THR A 201 -8.38 19.38 2.64
C THR A 201 -9.68 19.91 3.23
N ARG A 202 -9.79 20.00 4.56
CA ARG A 202 -10.98 20.46 5.27
C ARG A 202 -11.00 21.97 5.52
N LEU A 203 -9.89 22.56 5.99
CA LEU A 203 -9.85 23.96 6.44
C LEU A 203 -9.23 24.92 5.41
N ARG A 204 -8.35 24.45 4.52
CA ARG A 204 -7.62 25.27 3.52
C ARG A 204 -7.10 26.60 4.13
N PHE A 205 -7.29 27.72 3.45
CA PHE A 205 -6.98 29.06 3.95
C PHE A 205 -8.26 29.75 4.51
N SER A 206 -8.99 29.09 5.41
CA SER A 206 -10.20 29.67 6.02
C SER A 206 -9.96 30.25 7.43
N PRO A 207 -10.86 31.11 7.94
CA PRO A 207 -10.84 31.54 9.35
C PRO A 207 -11.07 30.40 10.35
N ASP A 208 -11.51 29.22 9.90
CA ASP A 208 -11.92 28.10 10.77
C ASP A 208 -10.77 27.51 11.59
N TRP A 209 -9.52 27.78 11.20
CA TRP A 209 -8.33 27.46 12.00
C TRP A 209 -8.37 28.07 13.41
N PHE A 210 -9.08 29.19 13.58
CA PHE A 210 -9.20 29.90 14.86
C PHE A 210 -10.47 29.53 15.64
N THR A 211 -11.25 28.56 15.17
CA THR A 211 -12.42 28.03 15.90
C THR A 211 -11.99 26.94 16.89
N GLY A 212 -12.92 26.49 17.75
CA GLY A 212 -12.68 25.33 18.63
C GLY A 212 -12.26 24.07 17.87
N TYR A 213 -12.77 23.88 16.65
CA TYR A 213 -12.38 22.76 15.78
C TYR A 213 -10.93 22.89 15.28
N GLY A 214 -10.58 24.06 14.73
CA GLY A 214 -9.22 24.35 14.28
C GLY A 214 -8.18 24.30 15.40
N ALA A 215 -8.55 24.72 16.61
CA ALA A 215 -7.71 24.61 17.81
C ALA A 215 -7.45 23.14 18.20
N LEU A 216 -8.46 22.27 18.15
CA LEU A 216 -8.30 20.83 18.42
C LEU A 216 -7.41 20.15 17.37
N ILE A 217 -7.53 20.52 16.09
CA ILE A 217 -6.62 20.03 15.04
C ILE A 217 -5.19 20.49 15.30
N SER A 218 -5.00 21.78 15.60
CA SER A 218 -3.69 22.36 15.89
C SER A 218 -3.04 21.71 17.10
N LEU A 219 -3.82 21.46 18.16
CA LEU A 219 -3.38 20.72 19.35
C LEU A 219 -2.98 19.28 19.00
N LYS A 220 -3.76 18.58 18.17
CA LYS A 220 -3.43 17.22 17.72
C LYS A 220 -2.10 17.18 16.96
N ILE A 221 -1.88 18.14 16.05
CA ILE A 221 -0.63 18.28 15.30
C ILE A 221 0.54 18.55 16.27
N ALA A 222 0.38 19.51 17.19
CA ALA A 222 1.40 19.86 18.17
C ALA A 222 1.76 18.69 19.10
N LEU A 223 0.78 17.99 19.67
CA LEU A 223 1.00 16.81 20.51
C LEU A 223 1.73 15.70 19.75
N THR A 224 1.37 15.46 18.48
CA THR A 224 2.03 14.43 17.67
C THR A 224 3.48 14.80 17.36
N LEU A 225 3.77 16.07 17.07
CA LEU A 225 5.15 16.58 16.91
C LEU A 225 5.96 16.49 18.21
N ILE A 226 5.36 16.78 19.35
CA ILE A 226 6.00 16.65 20.67
C ILE A 226 6.39 15.19 20.91
N VAL A 227 5.50 14.24 20.67
CA VAL A 227 5.83 12.81 20.80
C VAL A 227 6.97 12.43 19.86
N PHE A 228 6.92 12.87 18.60
CA PHE A 228 7.99 12.60 17.64
C PHE A 228 9.36 13.13 18.09
N ILE A 229 9.41 14.36 18.61
CA ILE A 229 10.64 14.99 19.09
C ILE A 229 11.15 14.32 20.38
N ILE A 230 10.26 14.07 21.34
CA ILE A 230 10.61 13.41 22.61
C ILE A 230 11.07 11.98 22.34
N ALA A 231 10.34 11.19 21.55
CA ALA A 231 10.72 9.84 21.17
C ALA A 231 12.09 9.83 20.48
N SER A 232 12.39 10.81 19.63
CA SER A 232 13.69 10.89 18.94
C SER A 232 14.86 11.30 19.84
N ARG A 233 14.63 12.15 20.85
CA ARG A 233 15.70 12.71 21.71
C ARG A 233 15.90 11.94 23.02
N VAL A 234 14.82 11.46 23.64
CA VAL A 234 14.82 10.88 25.00
C VAL A 234 15.10 9.36 24.99
N ARG A 235 14.98 8.70 23.84
CA ARG A 235 15.21 7.24 23.67
C ARG A 235 16.57 6.73 24.14
N LYS A 236 17.56 7.60 24.31
CA LYS A 236 18.92 7.21 24.73
C LYS A 236 19.09 7.06 26.25
N ASN A 237 18.25 7.72 27.05
CA ASN A 237 18.52 7.91 28.50
C ASN A 237 17.41 7.40 29.43
N VAL A 238 16.35 6.80 28.90
CA VAL A 238 15.17 6.37 29.68
C VAL A 238 14.90 4.89 29.47
N SER A 239 14.43 4.21 30.51
CA SER A 239 14.04 2.80 30.42
C SER A 239 12.95 2.59 29.37
N VAL A 240 13.03 1.48 28.63
CA VAL A 240 12.05 1.13 27.58
C VAL A 240 10.62 1.13 28.14
N ASN A 241 10.42 0.62 29.34
CA ASN A 241 9.09 0.54 29.95
C ASN A 241 8.48 1.90 30.27
N THR A 242 9.26 2.84 30.80
CA THR A 242 8.78 4.20 31.10
C THR A 242 8.43 4.94 29.81
N LEU A 243 9.26 4.80 28.78
CA LEU A 243 9.02 5.41 27.48
C LEU A 243 7.75 4.86 26.82
N LEU A 244 7.56 3.54 26.84
CA LEU A 244 6.37 2.90 26.26
C LEU A 244 5.08 3.35 26.97
N SER A 245 5.09 3.41 28.30
CA SER A 245 3.91 3.90 29.05
C SER A 245 3.59 5.36 28.73
N PHE A 246 4.61 6.20 28.57
CA PHE A 246 4.44 7.58 28.14
C PHE A 246 3.88 7.68 26.71
N GLU A 247 4.46 6.96 25.74
CA GLU A 247 3.99 6.95 24.34
C GLU A 247 2.52 6.50 24.26
N ILE A 248 2.15 5.41 24.94
CA ILE A 248 0.76 4.90 24.98
C ILE A 248 -0.19 5.94 25.59
N GLY A 249 0.23 6.60 26.68
CA GLY A 249 -0.58 7.63 27.33
C GLY A 249 -0.90 8.79 26.39
N VAL A 250 0.12 9.34 25.71
CA VAL A 250 -0.09 10.45 24.78
C VAL A 250 -0.88 10.01 23.54
N MET A 251 -0.63 8.81 23.01
CA MET A 251 -1.43 8.24 21.92
C MET A 251 -2.91 8.16 22.27
N THR A 252 -3.23 7.73 23.50
CA THR A 252 -4.62 7.64 23.98
C THR A 252 -5.30 9.01 23.97
N VAL A 253 -4.57 10.07 24.39
CA VAL A 253 -5.06 11.45 24.33
C VAL A 253 -5.27 11.91 22.88
N ILE A 254 -4.29 11.68 22.00
CA ILE A 254 -4.37 12.04 20.57
C ILE A 254 -5.57 11.35 19.89
N LEU A 255 -5.79 10.06 20.19
CA LEU A 255 -6.93 9.31 19.68
C LEU A 255 -8.25 9.84 20.25
N GLY A 256 -8.30 10.19 21.54
CA GLY A 256 -9.46 10.82 22.16
C GLY A 256 -9.85 12.14 21.49
N ILE A 257 -8.88 13.01 21.22
CA ILE A 257 -9.09 14.25 20.46
C ILE A 257 -9.59 13.93 19.05
N GLY A 258 -9.03 12.93 18.38
CA GLY A 258 -9.48 12.47 17.07
C GLY A 258 -10.94 12.00 17.07
N ALA A 259 -11.35 11.25 18.09
CA ALA A 259 -12.73 10.78 18.24
C ALA A 259 -13.72 11.93 18.48
N ILE A 260 -13.31 12.98 19.20
CA ILE A 260 -14.08 14.22 19.38
C ILE A 260 -14.19 14.96 18.05
N LEU A 261 -13.08 15.16 17.34
CA LEU A 261 -13.05 15.84 16.04
C LEU A 261 -13.94 15.17 14.99
N ASN A 262 -14.11 13.85 15.04
CA ASN A 262 -14.99 13.12 14.12
C ASN A 262 -16.48 13.43 14.33
N ARG A 263 -16.86 14.03 15.46
CA ARG A 263 -18.25 14.38 15.79
C ARG A 263 -18.64 15.80 15.41
N PHE A 264 -17.65 16.70 15.40
CA PHE A 264 -17.87 18.12 15.21
C PHE A 264 -17.22 18.52 13.90
N THR A 265 -17.85 18.27 12.77
CA THR A 265 -17.40 18.84 11.49
C THR A 265 -17.85 20.30 11.42
N PRO A 266 -16.96 21.24 11.06
CA PRO A 266 -17.39 22.61 10.74
C PRO A 266 -18.51 22.57 9.71
N VAL A 267 -19.53 23.43 9.89
CA VAL A 267 -20.58 23.58 8.88
C VAL A 267 -19.93 24.22 7.66
N GLU A 268 -19.91 23.51 6.54
CA GLU A 268 -19.40 24.04 5.30
C GLU A 268 -20.31 25.20 4.84
N SER A 269 -19.74 26.40 4.81
CA SER A 269 -20.45 27.61 4.37
C SER A 269 -20.24 27.79 2.86
N GLY A 270 -21.08 27.11 2.08
CA GLY A 270 -21.15 27.25 0.63
C GLY A 270 -22.39 26.55 0.06
N GLU A 271 -22.89 26.99 -1.10
CA GLU A 271 -23.87 26.23 -1.86
C GLU A 271 -23.19 24.93 -2.33
N ILE A 272 -23.47 23.82 -1.66
CA ILE A 272 -23.00 22.50 -2.11
C ILE A 272 -23.89 22.09 -3.28
N GLU A 273 -23.47 22.46 -4.49
CA GLU A 273 -24.10 21.93 -5.70
C GLU A 273 -23.81 20.43 -5.78
N PHE A 274 -24.88 19.62 -5.85
CA PHE A 274 -24.75 18.18 -5.92
C PHE A 274 -24.09 17.77 -7.24
N ASP A 275 -22.82 17.36 -7.17
CA ASP A 275 -22.08 16.85 -8.30
C ASP A 275 -22.15 15.31 -8.34
N ARG A 276 -23.10 14.80 -9.13
CA ARG A 276 -23.30 13.35 -9.34
C ARG A 276 -22.02 12.64 -9.80
N ILE A 277 -21.20 13.29 -10.61
CA ILE A 277 -20.01 12.69 -11.20
C ILE A 277 -18.93 12.57 -10.14
N ARG A 278 -18.74 13.60 -9.32
CA ARG A 278 -17.85 13.54 -8.16
C ARG A 278 -18.25 12.44 -7.18
N GLU A 279 -19.54 12.25 -6.94
CA GLU A 279 -20.03 11.15 -6.08
C GLU A 279 -19.79 9.76 -6.68
N LEU A 280 -19.76 9.63 -8.01
CA LEU A 280 -19.57 8.33 -8.68
C LEU A 280 -18.10 7.94 -8.83
N ILE A 281 -17.24 8.89 -9.24
CA ILE A 281 -15.83 8.61 -9.60
C ILE A 281 -14.81 9.35 -8.73
N GLY A 282 -15.27 10.24 -7.83
CA GLY A 282 -14.42 10.96 -6.86
C GLY A 282 -13.81 12.25 -7.37
N ILE A 283 -14.04 12.62 -8.61
CA ILE A 283 -13.60 13.88 -9.20
C ILE A 283 -14.77 14.52 -9.94
N SER A 284 -14.83 15.85 -9.92
CA SER A 284 -15.75 16.56 -10.81
C SER A 284 -15.39 16.32 -12.26
N MET A 285 -16.35 16.53 -13.17
CA MET A 285 -16.05 16.42 -14.59
C MET A 285 -14.89 17.31 -14.99
N PRO A 286 -13.77 16.74 -15.47
CA PRO A 286 -12.68 17.56 -15.95
C PRO A 286 -13.12 18.26 -17.24
N SER A 287 -12.47 19.39 -17.49
CA SER A 287 -12.60 20.07 -18.78
C SER A 287 -12.02 19.20 -19.90
N GLU A 288 -12.32 19.53 -21.15
CA GLU A 288 -11.85 18.78 -22.33
C GLU A 288 -10.32 18.52 -22.26
N PRO A 289 -9.87 17.28 -22.54
CA PRO A 289 -8.45 16.94 -22.49
C PRO A 289 -7.68 17.73 -23.55
N THR A 290 -6.63 18.41 -23.11
CA THR A 290 -5.63 19.03 -23.98
C THR A 290 -4.26 18.48 -23.61
N LEU A 291 -3.26 18.57 -24.50
CA LEU A 291 -1.90 18.13 -24.16
C LEU A 291 -1.38 18.82 -22.90
N SER A 292 -1.66 20.11 -22.73
CA SER A 292 -1.31 20.85 -21.51
C SER A 292 -1.93 20.22 -20.26
N ARG A 293 -3.25 19.96 -20.28
CA ARG A 293 -3.95 19.36 -19.14
C ARG A 293 -3.47 17.93 -18.85
N VAL A 294 -3.27 17.11 -19.88
CA VAL A 294 -2.78 15.72 -19.72
C VAL A 294 -1.41 15.67 -19.03
N PHE A 295 -0.51 16.63 -19.29
CA PHE A 295 0.83 16.63 -18.69
C PHE A 295 0.97 17.45 -17.41
N PHE A 296 0.15 18.50 -17.23
CA PHE A 296 0.35 19.48 -16.15
C PHE A 296 -0.83 19.60 -15.18
N GLU A 297 -2.02 19.10 -15.53
CA GLU A 297 -3.14 19.04 -14.60
C GLU A 297 -2.96 17.83 -13.70
N TYR A 298 -2.58 18.09 -12.45
CA TYR A 298 -2.26 17.04 -11.48
C TYR A 298 -3.23 17.09 -10.29
N GLU A 299 -3.94 15.99 -10.07
CA GLU A 299 -4.60 15.71 -8.80
C GLU A 299 -3.74 14.81 -7.92
N ALA A 300 -3.43 15.28 -6.72
CA ALA A 300 -2.64 14.52 -5.77
C ALA A 300 -3.41 13.30 -5.25
N ASN A 301 -3.06 12.12 -5.74
CA ASN A 301 -3.56 10.86 -5.19
C ASN A 301 -2.77 10.48 -3.93
N GLY A 302 -3.35 10.74 -2.76
CA GLY A 302 -2.72 10.49 -1.46
C GLY A 302 -2.22 9.06 -1.33
N LEU A 303 -2.97 8.08 -1.86
CA LEU A 303 -2.60 6.67 -1.73
C LEU A 303 -1.45 6.26 -2.66
N ALA A 304 -1.44 6.74 -3.90
CA ALA A 304 -0.32 6.50 -4.81
C ALA A 304 0.99 7.04 -4.21
N LEU A 305 0.94 8.23 -3.60
CA LEU A 305 2.06 8.81 -2.86
C LEU A 305 2.48 7.92 -1.67
N GLY A 306 1.52 7.40 -0.90
CA GLY A 306 1.80 6.47 0.20
C GLY A 306 2.45 5.17 -0.26
N VAL A 307 1.93 4.54 -1.31
CA VAL A 307 2.49 3.28 -1.86
C VAL A 307 3.91 3.51 -2.36
N LEU A 308 4.18 4.63 -3.05
CA LEU A 308 5.52 4.98 -3.50
C LEU A 308 6.49 5.21 -2.32
N ILE A 309 6.01 5.76 -1.20
CA ILE A 309 6.81 5.96 0.01
C ILE A 309 7.09 4.64 0.75
N PHE A 310 6.16 3.66 0.68
CA PHE A 310 6.22 2.42 1.48
C PHE A 310 6.57 1.14 0.71
N ALA A 311 6.77 1.22 -0.61
CA ALA A 311 7.13 0.06 -1.42
C ALA A 311 8.43 -0.59 -0.88
N THR A 312 8.30 -1.81 -0.34
CA THR A 312 9.42 -2.60 0.18
C THR A 312 9.46 -4.02 -0.40
N ALA A 313 10.66 -4.58 -0.41
CA ALA A 313 11.16 -5.58 -1.37
C ALA A 313 10.28 -6.84 -1.58
N PRO A 314 10.01 -7.22 -2.84
CA PRO A 314 9.20 -8.38 -3.20
C PRO A 314 9.87 -9.75 -2.92
N SER A 315 9.05 -10.79 -2.79
CA SER A 315 9.48 -12.18 -2.52
C SER A 315 10.15 -12.85 -3.74
N ARG A 316 10.96 -13.90 -3.51
CA ARG A 316 11.73 -14.63 -4.54
C ARG A 316 10.92 -15.21 -5.70
N VAL A 317 9.63 -15.49 -5.49
CA VAL A 317 8.75 -16.07 -6.51
C VAL A 317 8.21 -14.98 -7.42
N ILE A 318 7.79 -13.87 -6.82
CA ILE A 318 7.22 -12.72 -7.53
C ILE A 318 8.31 -11.98 -8.33
N THR A 319 9.57 -12.05 -7.88
CA THR A 319 10.72 -11.49 -8.61
C THR A 319 11.21 -12.31 -9.80
N HIS A 320 10.53 -13.41 -10.15
CA HIS A 320 10.86 -14.14 -11.38
C HIS A 320 10.48 -13.29 -12.61
N PRO A 321 11.35 -13.13 -13.62
CA PRO A 321 11.07 -12.28 -14.78
C PRO A 321 9.76 -12.61 -15.50
N ILE A 322 9.47 -13.89 -15.72
CA ILE A 322 8.23 -14.33 -16.37
C ILE A 322 7.01 -14.04 -15.48
N SER A 323 7.13 -14.20 -14.16
CA SER A 323 6.04 -13.89 -13.23
C SER A 323 5.78 -12.39 -13.17
N ALA A 324 6.84 -11.57 -13.17
CA ALA A 324 6.73 -10.11 -13.24
C ALA A 324 6.08 -9.66 -14.56
N LEU A 325 6.48 -10.24 -15.69
CA LEU A 325 5.85 -9.99 -17.00
C LEU A 325 4.37 -10.40 -17.01
N ALA A 326 4.04 -11.58 -16.49
CA ALA A 326 2.66 -12.06 -16.42
C ALA A 326 1.78 -11.21 -15.50
N ILE A 327 2.32 -10.69 -14.39
CA ILE A 327 1.62 -9.75 -13.52
C ILE A 327 1.46 -8.39 -14.20
N PHE A 328 2.51 -7.90 -14.89
CA PHE A 328 2.50 -6.61 -15.57
C PHE A 328 1.49 -6.58 -16.73
N ASP A 329 1.65 -7.47 -17.71
CA ASP A 329 0.81 -7.47 -18.91
C ASP A 329 -0.46 -8.32 -18.74
N GLY A 330 -0.33 -9.51 -18.16
CA GLY A 330 -1.45 -10.44 -18.02
C GLY A 330 -2.60 -9.88 -17.17
N SER A 331 -2.28 -9.02 -16.20
CA SER A 331 -3.30 -8.35 -15.41
C SER A 331 -4.11 -7.30 -16.20
N LEU A 332 -3.55 -6.68 -17.24
CA LEU A 332 -4.30 -5.79 -18.12
C LEU A 332 -5.38 -6.57 -18.87
N PHE A 333 -5.01 -7.73 -19.42
CA PHE A 333 -5.98 -8.61 -20.08
C PHE A 333 -7.05 -9.09 -19.10
N ALA A 334 -6.65 -9.53 -17.91
CA ALA A 334 -7.59 -9.96 -16.88
C ALA A 334 -8.55 -8.83 -16.47
N LEU A 335 -8.06 -7.59 -16.32
CA LEU A 335 -8.91 -6.47 -15.93
C LEU A 335 -9.90 -6.11 -17.04
N TYR A 336 -9.41 -5.85 -18.26
CA TYR A 336 -10.21 -5.27 -19.35
C TYR A 336 -11.03 -6.28 -20.14
N PHE A 337 -10.64 -7.55 -20.21
CA PHE A 337 -11.40 -8.58 -20.95
C PHE A 337 -12.26 -9.48 -20.04
N THR A 338 -12.48 -9.06 -18.80
CA THR A 338 -13.43 -9.70 -17.88
C THR A 338 -14.32 -8.63 -17.23
N PRO A 339 -15.39 -9.03 -16.53
CA PRO A 339 -16.21 -8.08 -15.77
C PRO A 339 -15.46 -7.35 -14.64
N LEU A 340 -14.19 -7.67 -14.38
CA LEU A 340 -13.39 -7.00 -13.33
C LEU A 340 -13.28 -5.49 -13.56
N PHE A 341 -13.10 -5.02 -14.80
CA PHE A 341 -13.01 -3.59 -15.08
C PHE A 341 -14.28 -2.85 -14.64
N SER A 342 -15.45 -3.27 -15.15
CA SER A 342 -16.73 -2.64 -14.81
C SER A 342 -17.02 -2.70 -13.30
N ASN A 343 -16.76 -3.85 -12.66
CA ASN A 343 -16.98 -4.05 -11.23
C ASN A 343 -16.05 -3.20 -10.33
N LEU A 344 -14.78 -3.01 -10.73
CA LEU A 344 -13.82 -2.22 -9.96
C LEU A 344 -13.94 -0.72 -10.26
N MET A 345 -14.36 -0.35 -11.47
CA MET A 345 -14.54 1.05 -11.86
C MET A 345 -15.82 1.65 -11.27
N SER A 346 -16.76 0.85 -10.78
CA SER A 346 -18.03 1.33 -10.22
C SER A 346 -17.93 1.96 -8.82
N GLY A 347 -16.74 2.05 -8.22
CA GLY A 347 -16.59 2.68 -6.91
C GLY A 347 -15.16 2.85 -6.43
N HIS A 348 -14.97 3.72 -5.44
CA HIS A 348 -13.64 4.14 -4.95
C HIS A 348 -12.74 3.00 -4.46
N PHE A 349 -13.31 1.99 -3.80
CA PHE A 349 -12.53 0.84 -3.34
C PHE A 349 -11.95 0.03 -4.50
N GLY A 350 -12.68 -0.08 -5.62
CA GLY A 350 -12.16 -0.73 -6.82
C GLY A 350 -11.12 0.12 -7.54
N HIS A 351 -11.32 1.45 -7.62
CA HIS A 351 -10.28 2.38 -8.08
C HIS A 351 -8.99 2.26 -7.27
N LEU A 352 -9.09 2.09 -5.94
CA LEU A 352 -7.94 1.81 -5.08
C LEU A 352 -7.22 0.54 -5.53
N ILE A 353 -7.95 -0.58 -5.64
CA ILE A 353 -7.36 -1.87 -6.00
C ILE A 353 -6.61 -1.76 -7.32
N MET A 354 -7.22 -1.12 -8.32
CA MET A 354 -6.59 -0.88 -9.62
C MET A 354 -5.32 -0.02 -9.49
N ASN A 355 -5.40 1.13 -8.81
CA ASN A 355 -4.24 2.01 -8.62
C ASN A 355 -3.09 1.31 -7.89
N PHE A 356 -3.38 0.63 -6.78
CA PHE A 356 -2.39 -0.14 -6.03
C PHE A 356 -1.76 -1.22 -6.89
N HIS A 357 -2.59 -2.00 -7.59
CA HIS A 357 -2.13 -3.09 -8.45
C HIS A 357 -1.22 -2.59 -9.57
N PHE A 358 -1.63 -1.56 -10.32
CA PHE A 358 -0.83 -1.06 -11.44
C PHE A 358 0.49 -0.44 -11.00
N VAL A 359 0.50 0.31 -9.89
CA VAL A 359 1.75 0.83 -9.31
C VAL A 359 2.63 -0.33 -8.83
N ALA A 360 2.08 -1.31 -8.10
CA ALA A 360 2.84 -2.44 -7.60
C ALA A 360 3.38 -3.33 -8.72
N ALA A 361 2.59 -3.59 -9.75
CA ALA A 361 2.98 -4.36 -10.94
C ALA A 361 4.10 -3.66 -11.72
N GLY A 362 3.97 -2.34 -11.95
CA GLY A 362 5.01 -1.54 -12.58
C GLY A 362 6.31 -1.52 -11.76
N LEU A 363 6.22 -1.22 -10.47
CA LEU A 363 7.38 -1.23 -9.57
C LEU A 363 8.07 -2.60 -9.56
N LEU A 364 7.30 -3.69 -9.48
CA LEU A 364 7.84 -5.05 -9.53
C LEU A 364 8.55 -5.33 -10.86
N PHE A 365 7.91 -5.04 -11.99
CA PHE A 365 8.45 -5.31 -13.31
C PHE A 365 9.76 -4.55 -13.53
N PHE A 366 9.77 -3.23 -13.29
CA PHE A 366 10.98 -2.43 -13.45
C PHE A 366 12.06 -2.75 -12.40
N HIS A 367 11.68 -3.15 -11.18
CA HIS A 367 12.65 -3.65 -10.20
C HIS A 367 13.34 -4.94 -10.69
N VAL A 368 12.60 -5.89 -11.28
CA VAL A 368 13.16 -7.15 -11.77
C VAL A 368 14.05 -6.92 -12.99
N ILE A 369 13.69 -5.99 -13.87
CA ILE A 369 14.37 -5.76 -15.14
C ILE A 369 15.50 -4.73 -15.04
N VAL A 370 15.22 -3.53 -14.51
CA VAL A 370 16.18 -2.42 -14.44
C VAL A 370 16.96 -2.43 -13.13
N GLY A 371 16.35 -2.94 -12.05
CA GLY A 371 16.80 -2.78 -10.66
C GLY A 371 18.31 -2.93 -10.46
N ILE A 372 18.87 -1.91 -9.82
CA ILE A 372 20.28 -1.83 -9.37
C ILE A 372 20.46 -2.67 -8.09
N ASP A 373 19.39 -2.81 -7.30
CA ASP A 373 19.36 -3.54 -6.05
C ASP A 373 19.59 -5.04 -6.23
N PRO A 374 20.17 -5.73 -5.23
CA PRO A 374 20.42 -7.15 -5.31
C PRO A 374 19.10 -7.93 -5.34
N ASN A 375 18.64 -8.24 -6.55
CA ASN A 375 17.55 -9.19 -6.77
C ASN A 375 18.02 -10.59 -6.28
N PRO A 376 17.18 -11.33 -5.55
CA PRO A 376 17.47 -12.72 -5.18
C PRO A 376 17.92 -13.61 -6.35
N ARG A 377 17.53 -13.26 -7.59
CA ARG A 377 18.03 -13.89 -8.82
C ARG A 377 18.73 -12.87 -9.71
N LYS A 378 19.98 -13.17 -10.10
CA LYS A 378 20.70 -12.42 -11.13
C LYS A 378 20.23 -12.89 -12.50
N VAL A 379 19.39 -12.10 -13.15
CA VAL A 379 18.96 -12.36 -14.54
C VAL A 379 19.99 -11.76 -15.50
N HIS A 380 20.42 -12.55 -16.49
CA HIS A 380 21.36 -12.12 -17.53
C HIS A 380 20.76 -10.97 -18.37
N HIS A 381 21.59 -10.01 -18.78
CA HIS A 381 21.13 -8.81 -19.48
C HIS A 381 20.37 -9.10 -20.79
N LEU A 382 20.83 -10.08 -21.57
CA LEU A 382 20.12 -10.51 -22.79
C LEU A 382 18.69 -10.97 -22.50
N VAL A 383 18.48 -11.73 -21.42
CA VAL A 383 17.15 -12.20 -21.02
C VAL A 383 16.26 -11.02 -20.66
N ARG A 384 16.80 -10.02 -19.95
CA ARG A 384 16.07 -8.77 -19.61
C ARG A 384 15.65 -8.01 -20.87
N VAL A 385 16.53 -7.90 -21.86
CA VAL A 385 16.23 -7.29 -23.17
C VAL A 385 15.11 -8.04 -23.89
N VAL A 386 15.19 -9.37 -23.96
CA VAL A 386 14.14 -10.20 -24.58
C VAL A 386 12.79 -10.01 -23.87
N ILE A 387 12.79 -9.94 -22.53
CA ILE A 387 11.55 -9.71 -21.77
C ILE A 387 10.99 -8.32 -22.01
N LEU A 388 11.83 -7.28 -22.11
CA LEU A 388 11.36 -5.93 -22.45
C LEU A 388 10.72 -5.89 -23.83
N LEU A 389 11.34 -6.52 -24.84
CA LEU A 389 10.76 -6.63 -26.18
C LEU A 389 9.46 -7.42 -26.19
N ALA A 390 9.38 -8.50 -25.40
CA ALA A 390 8.15 -9.26 -25.21
C ALA A 390 7.06 -8.38 -24.56
N ALA A 391 7.40 -7.62 -23.51
CA ALA A 391 6.47 -6.72 -22.84
C ALA A 391 5.92 -5.65 -23.79
N MET A 392 6.78 -5.00 -24.59
CA MET A 392 6.36 -4.06 -25.63
C MET A 392 5.36 -4.72 -26.59
N SER A 393 5.70 -5.91 -27.09
CA SER A 393 4.87 -6.63 -28.07
C SER A 393 3.49 -7.00 -27.49
N ILE A 394 3.45 -7.48 -26.24
CA ILE A 394 2.21 -7.87 -25.56
C ILE A 394 1.35 -6.63 -25.25
N HIS A 395 1.95 -5.54 -24.77
CA HIS A 395 1.27 -4.26 -24.56
C HIS A 395 0.67 -3.69 -25.85
N ALA A 396 1.45 -3.68 -26.93
CA ALA A 396 0.97 -3.23 -28.23
C ALA A 396 -0.24 -4.07 -28.70
N PHE A 397 -0.18 -5.40 -28.54
CA PHE A 397 -1.31 -6.27 -28.87
C PHE A 397 -2.55 -5.99 -28.01
N PHE A 398 -2.37 -5.75 -26.72
CA PHE A 398 -3.45 -5.34 -25.81
C PHE A 398 -4.17 -4.07 -26.31
N SER A 399 -3.42 -3.02 -26.64
CA SER A 399 -3.98 -1.77 -27.15
C SER A 399 -4.67 -1.96 -28.50
N VAL A 400 -4.07 -2.71 -29.42
CA VAL A 400 -4.70 -3.03 -30.71
C VAL A 400 -6.01 -3.81 -30.52
N ALA A 401 -6.05 -4.74 -29.57
CA ALA A 401 -7.28 -5.47 -29.25
C ALA A 401 -8.39 -4.53 -28.75
N LEU A 402 -8.06 -3.55 -27.88
CA LEU A 402 -9.02 -2.54 -27.44
C LEU A 402 -9.46 -1.60 -28.57
N MET A 403 -8.56 -1.21 -29.48
CA MET A 403 -8.92 -0.41 -30.67
C MET A 403 -9.83 -1.17 -31.64
N SER A 404 -9.67 -2.49 -31.70
CA SER A 404 -10.42 -3.38 -32.58
C SER A 404 -11.75 -3.82 -31.98
N ALA A 405 -11.97 -3.56 -30.68
CA ALA A 405 -13.23 -3.85 -30.02
C ALA A 405 -14.37 -3.01 -30.64
N ASN A 406 -15.50 -3.68 -30.86
CA ASN A 406 -16.74 -3.06 -31.36
C ASN A 406 -17.79 -2.87 -30.27
N GLU A 407 -17.48 -3.31 -29.06
CA GLU A 407 -18.31 -3.16 -27.87
C GLU A 407 -17.59 -2.32 -26.82
N LEU A 408 -18.38 -1.72 -25.93
CA LEU A 408 -17.88 -0.92 -24.83
C LEU A 408 -17.44 -1.83 -23.68
N ILE A 409 -16.16 -1.78 -23.34
CA ILE A 409 -15.54 -2.64 -22.32
C ILE A 409 -16.02 -2.29 -20.91
N ASP A 410 -16.47 -1.05 -20.71
CA ASP A 410 -16.98 -0.56 -19.43
C ASP A 410 -18.40 -1.03 -19.10
N GLY A 411 -19.11 -1.62 -20.07
CA GLY A 411 -20.51 -2.00 -19.94
C GLY A 411 -21.49 -0.81 -19.90
N GLY A 412 -21.10 0.35 -20.42
CA GLY A 412 -21.92 1.58 -20.45
C GLY A 412 -21.78 2.48 -19.21
N LEU A 413 -20.80 2.22 -18.34
CA LEU A 413 -20.52 3.05 -17.15
C LEU A 413 -20.26 4.53 -17.52
N TYR A 414 -19.46 4.81 -18.55
CA TYR A 414 -19.12 6.15 -19.01
C TYR A 414 -20.33 6.91 -19.57
N GLN A 415 -21.40 6.20 -19.96
CA GLN A 415 -22.65 6.84 -20.35
C GLN A 415 -23.33 7.54 -19.16
N LEU A 416 -23.14 7.04 -17.94
CA LEU A 416 -23.71 7.63 -16.72
C LEU A 416 -23.07 8.95 -16.33
N LEU A 417 -21.89 9.24 -16.89
CA LEU A 417 -21.09 10.40 -16.51
C LEU A 417 -21.50 11.68 -17.27
N ASP A 418 -22.38 11.62 -18.28
CA ASP A 418 -22.85 12.80 -19.02
C ASP A 418 -21.73 13.75 -19.51
N ARG A 419 -20.75 13.18 -20.22
CA ARG A 419 -19.54 13.89 -20.69
C ARG A 419 -19.89 14.90 -21.79
N PRO A 420 -19.64 16.21 -21.59
CA PRO A 420 -20.05 17.23 -22.57
C PRO A 420 -19.14 17.27 -23.81
N TRP A 421 -17.89 16.79 -23.71
CA TRP A 421 -16.88 16.87 -24.76
C TRP A 421 -16.58 15.52 -25.47
N ALA A 422 -17.13 14.40 -24.99
CA ALA A 422 -16.91 13.07 -25.57
C ALA A 422 -18.15 12.17 -25.47
N THR A 423 -19.08 12.38 -26.41
CA THR A 423 -20.35 11.64 -26.48
C THR A 423 -20.26 10.31 -27.24
N ASP A 424 -19.29 10.16 -28.14
CA ASP A 424 -19.02 8.88 -28.83
C ASP A 424 -18.10 8.00 -27.98
N LEU A 425 -18.73 7.11 -27.20
CA LEU A 425 -18.03 6.23 -26.24
C LEU A 425 -17.08 5.25 -26.94
N LEU A 426 -17.44 4.73 -28.12
CA LEU A 426 -16.63 3.74 -28.81
C LEU A 426 -15.40 4.38 -29.44
N ARG A 427 -15.56 5.57 -30.04
CA ARG A 427 -14.42 6.36 -30.53
C ARG A 427 -13.48 6.74 -29.40
N ASP A 428 -14.02 7.13 -28.24
CA ASP A 428 -13.24 7.49 -27.06
C ASP A 428 -12.44 6.31 -26.51
N GLN A 429 -13.05 5.11 -26.44
CA GLN A 429 -12.33 3.88 -26.07
C GLN A 429 -11.16 3.59 -27.02
N LYS A 430 -11.36 3.75 -28.34
CA LYS A 430 -10.30 3.55 -29.33
C LYS A 430 -9.19 4.59 -29.20
N ALA A 431 -9.53 5.84 -28.91
CA ALA A 431 -8.56 6.89 -28.63
C ALA A 431 -7.78 6.63 -27.33
N GLY A 432 -8.47 6.21 -26.26
CA GLY A 432 -7.86 5.81 -24.99
C GLY A 432 -6.88 4.64 -25.16
N ALA A 433 -7.23 3.65 -25.99
CA ALA A 433 -6.32 2.55 -26.33
C ALA A 433 -5.06 3.02 -27.08
N ALA A 434 -5.18 4.02 -27.96
CA ALA A 434 -4.06 4.64 -28.66
C ALA A 434 -3.13 5.42 -27.74
N ILE A 435 -3.71 6.21 -26.84
CA ILE A 435 -2.95 6.94 -25.82
C ILE A 435 -2.24 5.96 -24.89
N GLY A 436 -2.95 4.92 -24.43
CA GLY A 436 -2.41 3.86 -23.58
C GLY A 436 -1.22 3.14 -24.23
N TRP A 437 -1.29 2.89 -25.55
CA TRP A 437 -0.15 2.34 -26.30
C TRP A 437 1.05 3.28 -26.28
N ALA A 438 0.87 4.53 -26.73
CA ALA A 438 1.95 5.50 -26.82
C ALA A 438 2.61 5.77 -25.45
N MET A 439 1.82 5.88 -24.39
CA MET A 439 2.32 6.10 -23.04
C MET A 439 3.01 4.87 -22.43
N GLY A 440 2.58 3.66 -22.78
CA GLY A 440 3.18 2.41 -22.30
C GLY A 440 4.57 2.14 -22.89
N GLU A 441 4.78 2.48 -24.17
CA GLU A 441 6.06 2.20 -24.85
C GLU A 441 7.21 3.08 -24.36
N ILE A 442 6.93 4.34 -23.99
CA ILE A 442 7.98 5.31 -23.59
C ILE A 442 8.82 4.78 -22.39
N PRO A 443 8.22 4.37 -21.26
CA PRO A 443 8.98 3.78 -20.15
C PRO A 443 9.73 2.51 -20.53
N ILE A 444 9.17 1.66 -21.39
CA ILE A 444 9.80 0.40 -21.79
C ILE A 444 11.03 0.66 -22.66
N VAL A 445 10.96 1.60 -23.60
CA VAL A 445 12.10 2.03 -24.42
C VAL A 445 13.21 2.63 -23.54
N ILE A 446 12.86 3.46 -22.56
CA ILE A 446 13.84 4.00 -21.59
C ILE A 446 14.51 2.86 -20.82
N ALA A 447 13.74 1.89 -20.34
CA ALA A 447 14.28 0.72 -19.64
C ALA A 447 15.14 -0.18 -20.53
N LEU A 448 14.78 -0.32 -21.82
CA LEU A 448 15.56 -1.06 -22.82
C LEU A 448 16.91 -0.42 -23.05
N VAL A 449 16.95 0.90 -23.28
CA VAL A 449 18.19 1.68 -23.42
C VAL A 449 19.02 1.56 -22.15
N ALA A 450 18.42 1.73 -20.97
CA ALA A 450 19.12 1.59 -19.70
C ALA A 450 19.72 0.18 -19.50
N THR A 451 18.97 -0.86 -19.81
CA THR A 451 19.41 -2.27 -19.70
C THR A 451 20.54 -2.57 -20.68
N PHE A 452 20.47 -2.03 -21.90
CA PHE A 452 21.52 -2.16 -22.90
C PHE A 452 22.81 -1.47 -22.46
N ILE A 453 22.72 -0.24 -21.92
CA ILE A 453 23.88 0.47 -21.36
C ILE A 453 24.50 -0.33 -20.19
N GLN A 454 23.67 -0.92 -19.33
CA GLN A 454 24.14 -1.77 -18.22
C GLN A 454 24.87 -3.02 -18.74
N TRP A 455 24.35 -3.63 -19.80
CA TRP A 455 24.96 -4.80 -20.44
C TRP A 455 26.35 -4.48 -20.99
N VAL A 456 26.45 -3.47 -21.85
CA VAL A 456 27.73 -3.05 -22.46
C VAL A 456 28.78 -2.71 -21.39
N ARG A 457 28.35 -2.03 -20.31
CA ARG A 457 29.24 -1.71 -19.18
C ARG A 457 29.66 -2.95 -18.39
N SER A 458 28.78 -3.94 -18.24
CA SER A 458 29.10 -5.20 -17.56
C SER A 458 30.11 -6.01 -18.35
N ASP A 459 29.88 -6.18 -19.65
CA ASP A 459 30.74 -6.95 -20.55
C ASP A 459 32.14 -6.34 -20.64
N ALA A 460 32.25 -5.00 -20.75
CA ALA A 460 33.53 -4.32 -20.72
C ALA A 460 34.30 -4.56 -19.41
N ARG A 461 33.61 -4.61 -18.27
CA ARG A 461 34.22 -4.92 -16.96
C ARG A 461 34.62 -6.39 -16.83
N GLU A 462 33.89 -7.29 -17.47
CA GLU A 462 34.20 -8.73 -17.48
C GLU A 462 35.38 -9.03 -18.40
N ALA A 463 35.41 -8.46 -19.60
CA ALA A 463 36.54 -8.52 -20.52
C ALA A 463 37.83 -8.02 -19.84
N LYS A 464 37.80 -6.84 -19.20
CA LYS A 464 38.96 -6.31 -18.47
C LYS A 464 39.41 -7.21 -17.29
N ARG A 465 38.49 -7.95 -16.67
CA ARG A 465 38.81 -8.92 -15.61
C ARG A 465 39.43 -10.19 -16.20
N ALA A 466 38.95 -10.64 -17.36
CA ALA A 466 39.51 -11.77 -18.10
C ALA A 466 40.94 -11.46 -18.59
N ASP A 467 41.18 -10.28 -19.17
CA ASP A 467 42.52 -9.84 -19.61
C ASP A 467 43.51 -9.83 -18.43
N ARG A 468 43.07 -9.31 -17.27
CA ARG A 468 43.90 -9.32 -16.05
C ARG A 468 44.24 -10.74 -15.60
N ARG A 469 43.27 -11.66 -15.58
CA ARG A 469 43.51 -13.06 -15.22
C ARG A 469 44.48 -13.72 -16.19
N SER A 470 44.26 -13.56 -17.50
CA SER A 470 45.17 -14.08 -18.52
C SER A 470 46.59 -13.54 -18.37
N SER A 471 46.75 -12.25 -18.06
CA SER A 471 48.07 -11.67 -17.82
C SER A 471 48.76 -12.24 -16.57
N THR A 472 48.00 -12.52 -15.51
CA THR A 472 48.50 -13.18 -14.30
C THR A 472 48.89 -14.63 -14.59
N ASP A 473 48.02 -15.40 -15.26
CA ASP A 473 48.27 -16.80 -15.60
C ASP A 473 49.50 -16.95 -16.51
N LEU A 474 49.67 -16.03 -17.48
CA LEU A 474 50.86 -15.96 -18.33
C LEU A 474 52.12 -15.65 -17.51
N ALA A 475 52.05 -14.74 -16.54
CA ALA A 475 53.18 -14.41 -15.68
C ALA A 475 53.58 -15.60 -14.78
N GLU A 476 52.60 -16.30 -14.21
CA GLU A 476 52.84 -17.51 -13.41
C GLU A 476 53.43 -18.65 -14.26
N TYR A 477 52.92 -18.85 -15.48
CA TYR A 477 53.46 -19.84 -16.41
C TYR A 477 54.89 -19.53 -16.83
N ASN A 478 55.19 -18.27 -17.16
CA ASN A 478 56.55 -17.84 -17.50
C ASN A 478 57.50 -18.04 -16.31
N ALA A 479 57.08 -17.73 -15.08
CA ALA A 479 57.87 -17.98 -13.88
C ALA A 479 58.17 -19.48 -13.65
N TYR A 480 57.21 -20.35 -13.94
CA TYR A 480 57.39 -21.80 -13.90
C TYR A 480 58.41 -22.29 -14.95
N LEU A 481 58.33 -21.78 -16.18
CA LEU A 481 59.31 -22.09 -17.24
C LEU A 481 60.73 -21.62 -16.87
N GLU A 482 60.87 -20.42 -16.29
CA GLU A 482 62.16 -19.96 -15.78
C GLU A 482 62.71 -20.88 -14.68
N GLN A 483 61.85 -21.35 -13.77
CA GLN A 483 62.26 -22.27 -12.71
C GLN A 483 62.76 -23.60 -13.29
N LEU A 484 62.06 -24.16 -14.29
CA LEU A 484 62.50 -25.36 -15.02
C LEU A 484 63.84 -25.13 -15.72
N SER A 485 64.00 -24.00 -16.41
CA SER A 485 65.26 -23.66 -17.08
C SER A 485 66.44 -23.57 -16.09
N ARG A 486 66.26 -22.88 -14.96
CA ARG A 486 67.31 -22.80 -13.92
C ARG A 486 67.67 -24.17 -13.35
N LYS A 487 66.68 -25.04 -13.18
CA LYS A 487 66.90 -26.42 -12.71
C LYS A 487 67.66 -27.25 -13.74
N ASN A 488 67.38 -27.09 -15.03
CA ASN A 488 68.08 -27.80 -16.10
C ASN A 488 69.54 -27.33 -16.25
N ASN A 489 69.80 -26.01 -16.22
CA ASN A 489 71.16 -25.48 -16.33
C ASN A 489 72.04 -25.89 -15.13
N SER A 490 71.48 -25.90 -13.91
CA SER A 490 72.20 -26.41 -12.72
C SER A 490 72.45 -27.92 -12.73
N SER A 491 71.82 -28.66 -13.65
CA SER A 491 72.06 -30.09 -13.88
C SER A 491 73.15 -30.37 -14.92
N GLN A 492 73.49 -29.39 -15.77
CA GLN A 492 74.53 -29.51 -16.81
C GLN A 492 75.91 -29.03 -16.33
N ASP A 493 75.97 -28.19 -15.28
CA ASP A 493 77.21 -27.71 -14.66
C ASP A 493 77.76 -28.65 -13.56
N LYS A 494 77.20 -29.86 -13.41
CA LYS A 494 77.70 -30.95 -12.56
C LYS A 494 78.04 -32.15 -13.41
#